data_AF-T0JPA5-F1
#
_entry.id   AF-T0JPA5-F1
#
_cell.length_a   1.000
_cell.length_b   1.000
_cell.length_c   1.000
_cell.angle_alpha   90.00
_cell.angle_beta   90.00
_cell.angle_gamma   90.00
#
_symmetry.space_group_name_H-M   'P 1'
#
loop_
_entity.id
_entity.type
_entity.pdbx_description
1 polymer ?
#
loop_
_entity_poly.entity_id
_entity_poly.type
_entity_poly.pdbx_seq_one_letter_code
_entity_poly.pdbx_strand_id
1 'polypeptide(L)'
;MKSLGFFALSLASLPLCSGAPSFGRGEDAASTFLSELIATTQAIEKRSPNVSCQLSALAVDLGYANIRYAAPPTGALRWQPPQPPSPEISNGTTPATEFGPFCPQNYPAVPGAPFIPGSEDCLFLNVYAPTGAKDLPVMVWIHGGGYGFGDGRQDMSEILNANDNGFVVVSIQYRLGAFGFLSSADVKSRGAVNAGLLDQALALAWVQKHACKFGGDHKRITITGESAGAGSVMYHALAADGSLGSLFFTNGIAASPYLPFQYGFDADFPTQRYQSFAEKAGCSLEADVLECLRGKDSIILQEASANTTAEQTYGRWAFSPVTDGVYIKSLASEQLTQKRVNGERLLVGNNANEGPLFAPPDIASNSDLGAWLKLSFPNLSGAQIDEIIAKNPTKTGANDTRFETNGLTGLTALDISQAGAGPLQQAIVSYTSSYPIRSGALT
;
A
#
# COMPACT_ATOMS: atom_id res chain seq x y z
N MET A 1 45.57 58.81 -11.00
CA MET A 1 46.45 57.80 -10.36
C MET A 1 45.94 57.56 -8.95
N LYS A 2 45.89 56.28 -8.54
CA LYS A 2 45.36 55.71 -7.27
C LYS A 2 43.82 55.68 -7.20
N SER A 3 43.13 54.60 -6.79
CA SER A 3 43.43 53.19 -6.55
C SER A 3 42.06 52.55 -6.24
N LEU A 4 41.54 51.64 -7.07
CA LEU A 4 40.35 50.84 -6.73
C LEU A 4 40.79 49.60 -5.95
N GLY A 5 40.34 49.48 -4.70
CA GLY A 5 40.52 48.29 -3.88
C GLY A 5 39.52 47.20 -4.28
N PHE A 6 40.03 46.07 -4.74
CA PHE A 6 39.29 44.81 -4.84
C PHE A 6 39.15 44.20 -3.44
N PHE A 7 37.91 44.01 -2.97
CA PHE A 7 37.63 43.12 -1.85
C PHE A 7 37.42 41.70 -2.38
N ALA A 8 38.39 40.84 -2.14
CA ALA A 8 38.25 39.40 -2.31
C ALA A 8 37.44 38.86 -1.12
N LEU A 9 36.21 38.41 -1.36
CA LEU A 9 35.47 37.60 -0.38
C LEU A 9 36.01 36.16 -0.47
N SER A 10 36.63 35.72 0.63
CA SER A 10 36.99 34.32 0.88
C SER A 10 35.73 33.46 0.86
N LEU A 11 35.67 32.52 -0.09
CA LEU A 11 34.74 31.40 -0.07
C LEU A 11 35.19 30.45 1.04
N ALA A 12 34.60 30.59 2.23
CA ALA A 12 34.63 29.55 3.23
C ALA A 12 33.77 28.37 2.73
N SER A 13 34.43 27.24 2.50
CA SER A 13 33.81 25.95 2.20
C SER A 13 32.90 25.53 3.36
N LEU A 14 31.59 25.61 3.14
CA LEU A 14 30.58 25.01 4.01
C LEU A 14 30.60 23.48 3.82
N PRO A 15 30.55 22.68 4.89
CA PRO A 15 30.55 21.23 4.78
C PRO A 15 29.21 20.76 4.19
N LEU A 16 29.28 19.92 3.17
CA LEU A 16 28.16 19.14 2.66
C LEU A 16 27.59 18.29 3.81
N CYS A 17 26.42 18.66 4.33
CA CYS A 17 25.61 17.77 5.16
C CYS A 17 24.88 16.77 4.26
N SER A 18 25.64 15.84 3.68
CA SER A 18 25.13 14.59 3.11
C SER A 18 25.40 13.47 4.12
N GLY A 19 24.61 13.43 5.19
CA GLY A 19 24.64 12.33 6.15
C GLY A 19 23.27 11.69 6.18
N ALA A 20 23.11 10.55 5.51
CA ALA A 20 22.05 9.62 5.89
C ALA A 20 22.20 9.31 7.39
N PRO A 21 21.11 9.09 8.14
CA PRO A 21 21.23 8.66 9.53
C PRO A 21 22.14 7.43 9.59
N SER A 22 23.25 7.52 10.34
CA SER A 22 24.06 6.35 10.64
C SER A 22 23.28 5.53 11.66
N PHE A 23 22.44 4.61 11.18
CA PHE A 23 21.84 3.60 12.05
C PHE A 23 22.97 2.86 12.77
N GLY A 24 22.88 2.76 14.10
CA GLY A 24 23.84 1.97 14.87
C GLY A 24 23.90 0.56 14.31
N ARG A 25 25.11 -0.02 14.19
CA ARG A 25 25.28 -1.40 13.74
C ARG A 25 24.40 -2.31 14.60
N GLY A 26 23.32 -2.84 14.03
CA GLY A 26 22.44 -3.83 14.65
C GLY A 26 21.00 -3.40 14.93
N GLU A 27 20.62 -2.13 14.73
CA GLU A 27 19.21 -1.72 14.85
C GLU A 27 18.49 -1.76 13.50
N ASP A 28 17.34 -2.44 13.48
CA ASP A 28 16.46 -2.54 12.32
C ASP A 28 15.84 -1.17 11.98
N ALA A 29 16.04 -0.68 10.75
CA ALA A 29 15.63 0.67 10.35
C ALA A 29 14.11 0.90 10.47
N ALA A 30 13.30 -0.12 10.20
CA ALA A 30 11.84 -0.03 10.35
C ALA A 30 11.43 0.11 11.84
N SER A 31 12.15 -0.52 12.76
CA SER A 31 11.91 -0.44 14.20
C SER A 31 12.21 0.95 14.76
N THR A 32 13.33 1.54 14.34
CA THR A 32 13.69 2.93 14.68
C THR A 32 12.64 3.89 14.13
N PHE A 33 12.31 3.77 12.84
CA PHE A 33 11.28 4.58 12.20
C PHE A 33 9.93 4.51 12.93
N LEU A 34 9.45 3.31 13.24
CA LEU A 34 8.16 3.13 13.91
C LEU A 34 8.17 3.74 15.30
N SER A 35 9.25 3.58 16.05
CA SER A 35 9.38 4.15 17.40
C SER A 35 9.37 5.67 17.38
N GLU A 36 10.09 6.28 16.43
CA GLU A 36 10.10 7.73 16.22
C GLU A 36 8.73 8.25 15.75
N LEU A 37 8.09 7.54 14.82
CA LEU A 37 6.76 7.87 14.33
C LEU A 37 5.73 7.88 15.48
N ILE A 38 5.75 6.85 16.32
CA ILE A 38 4.87 6.77 17.50
C ILE A 38 5.14 7.94 18.46
N ALA A 39 6.41 8.18 18.81
CA ALA A 39 6.77 9.24 19.75
C ALA A 39 6.36 10.63 19.25
N THR A 40 6.58 10.90 17.96
CA THR A 40 6.23 12.18 17.34
C THR A 40 4.72 12.37 17.23
N THR A 41 3.95 11.33 16.91
CA THR A 41 2.48 11.41 16.84
C THR A 41 1.85 11.56 18.23
N GLN A 42 2.32 10.83 19.24
CA GLN A 42 1.85 10.99 20.63
C GLN A 42 2.10 12.40 21.18
N ALA A 43 3.19 13.05 20.77
CA ALA A 43 3.47 14.42 21.17
C ALA A 43 2.46 15.43 20.62
N ILE A 44 1.82 15.14 19.48
CA ILE A 44 0.74 15.96 18.91
C ILE A 44 -0.51 15.84 19.78
N GLU A 45 -0.91 14.61 20.13
CA GLU A 45 -2.08 14.35 20.97
C GLU A 45 -1.98 15.09 22.32
N LYS A 46 -0.82 15.04 22.98
CA LYS A 46 -0.56 15.69 24.27
C LYS A 46 -0.57 17.23 24.23
N ARG A 47 -0.32 17.86 23.07
CA ARG A 47 -0.31 19.33 22.91
C ARG A 47 -1.69 19.94 22.59
N SER A 48 -2.76 19.12 22.65
CA SER A 48 -4.13 19.45 22.25
C SER A 48 -4.96 20.36 23.19
N PRO A 49 -4.38 21.43 23.80
CA PRO A 49 -5.18 22.65 24.00
C PRO A 49 -4.76 23.80 23.08
N ASN A 50 -3.53 23.78 22.53
CA ASN A 50 -2.90 24.97 21.93
C ASN A 50 -2.24 24.71 20.56
N VAL A 51 -2.58 23.63 19.85
CA VAL A 51 -2.32 23.61 18.41
C VAL A 51 -3.23 24.66 17.80
N SER A 52 -2.70 25.88 17.67
CA SER A 52 -3.28 26.98 16.93
C SER A 52 -3.32 26.55 15.46
N CYS A 53 -4.30 25.72 15.12
CA CYS A 53 -4.76 25.52 13.76
C CYS A 53 -5.48 26.80 13.40
N GLN A 54 -4.73 27.86 13.08
CA GLN A 54 -5.33 28.98 12.38
C GLN A 54 -5.86 28.39 11.08
N LEU A 55 -7.19 28.35 10.96
CA LEU A 55 -7.88 28.10 9.71
C LEU A 55 -7.35 29.14 8.73
N SER A 56 -6.39 28.76 7.91
CA SER A 56 -6.14 29.50 6.69
C SER A 56 -7.43 29.43 5.90
N ALA A 57 -7.90 30.56 5.37
CA ALA A 57 -9.10 30.70 4.55
C ALA A 57 -8.91 30.00 3.19
N LEU A 58 -8.60 28.71 3.24
CA LEU A 58 -8.34 27.82 2.14
C LEU A 58 -9.70 27.26 1.71
N ALA A 59 -10.46 28.09 1.01
CA ALA A 59 -11.60 27.64 0.22
C ALA A 59 -11.03 26.85 -0.96
N VAL A 60 -11.32 25.55 -1.05
CA VAL A 60 -10.88 24.75 -2.19
C VAL A 60 -12.10 24.12 -2.83
N ASP A 61 -12.41 24.61 -4.03
CA ASP A 61 -13.45 24.05 -4.89
C ASP A 61 -12.93 22.82 -5.68
N LEU A 62 -11.61 22.51 -5.60
CA LEU A 62 -10.96 21.43 -6.38
C LEU A 62 -9.81 20.66 -5.67
N GLY A 63 -9.70 20.76 -4.34
CA GLY A 63 -8.68 20.03 -3.54
C GLY A 63 -7.24 20.57 -3.66
N TYR A 64 -6.46 20.46 -2.58
CA TYR A 64 -5.01 20.61 -2.61
C TYR A 64 -4.42 19.34 -3.17
N ALA A 65 -3.93 19.40 -4.41
CA ALA A 65 -3.23 18.28 -5.01
C ALA A 65 -1.72 18.40 -4.75
N ASN A 66 -1.01 17.26 -4.70
CA ASN A 66 0.46 17.21 -4.68
C ASN A 66 1.16 17.76 -3.41
N ILE A 67 0.57 17.56 -2.23
CA ILE A 67 1.25 17.88 -0.96
C ILE A 67 2.28 16.79 -0.66
N ARG A 68 3.55 17.18 -0.61
CA ARG A 68 4.64 16.26 -0.24
C ARG A 68 4.58 15.91 1.24
N TYR A 69 4.43 14.62 1.57
CA TYR A 69 4.46 14.15 2.95
C TYR A 69 5.77 13.43 3.33
N ALA A 70 6.61 13.10 2.34
CA ALA A 70 7.92 12.49 2.55
C ALA A 70 8.98 13.02 1.57
N ALA A 71 10.26 12.88 1.94
CA ALA A 71 11.38 13.08 1.03
C ALA A 71 11.32 12.09 -0.16
N PRO A 72 11.83 12.47 -1.35
CA PRO A 72 11.90 11.56 -2.49
C PRO A 72 12.66 10.26 -2.12
N PRO A 73 12.05 9.07 -2.26
CA PRO A 73 12.69 7.80 -1.88
C PRO A 73 13.67 7.29 -2.95
N THR A 74 14.53 8.17 -3.47
CA THR A 74 15.48 7.90 -4.55
C THR A 74 16.89 7.63 -4.02
N GLY A 75 17.74 7.04 -4.87
CA GLY A 75 19.16 6.80 -4.55
C GLY A 75 19.35 6.05 -3.24
N ALA A 76 20.06 6.65 -2.28
CA ALA A 76 20.33 6.06 -0.96
C ALA A 76 19.05 5.83 -0.11
N LEU A 77 17.94 6.52 -0.42
CA LEU A 77 16.65 6.35 0.26
C LEU A 77 15.80 5.21 -0.33
N ARG A 78 16.25 4.56 -1.42
CA ARG A 78 15.60 3.35 -1.93
C ARG A 78 15.61 2.25 -0.87
N TRP A 79 14.44 1.66 -0.69
CA TRP A 79 14.15 0.64 0.33
C TRP A 79 14.51 1.07 1.76
N GLN A 80 14.50 2.37 2.05
CA GLN A 80 14.51 2.89 3.42
C GLN A 80 13.07 3.17 3.87
N PRO A 81 12.80 3.19 5.19
CA PRO A 81 11.62 3.85 5.72
C PRO A 81 11.54 5.29 5.19
N PRO A 82 10.33 5.80 4.89
CA PRO A 82 10.19 7.17 4.39
C PRO A 82 10.69 8.17 5.42
N GLN A 83 11.33 9.22 4.93
CA GLN A 83 11.83 10.32 5.75
C GLN A 83 10.92 11.54 5.58
N PRO A 84 10.75 12.39 6.61
CA PRO A 84 10.07 13.67 6.44
C PRO A 84 10.69 14.51 5.31
N PRO A 85 9.91 15.35 4.62
CA PRO A 85 10.45 16.26 3.61
C PRO A 85 11.52 17.18 4.22
N SER A 86 12.56 17.54 3.44
CA SER A 86 13.58 18.45 3.95
C SER A 86 12.98 19.82 4.30
N PRO A 87 13.55 20.56 5.26
CA PRO A 87 13.11 21.92 5.56
C PRO A 87 13.17 22.85 4.34
N GLU A 88 14.14 22.66 3.45
CA GLU A 88 14.29 23.43 2.21
C GLU A 88 13.09 23.22 1.27
N ILE A 89 12.60 21.98 1.16
CA ILE A 89 11.39 21.67 0.39
C ILE A 89 10.13 22.18 1.10
N SER A 90 10.17 22.25 2.43
CA SER A 90 9.02 22.64 3.27
C SER A 90 8.90 24.15 3.49
N ASN A 91 9.94 24.93 3.19
CA ASN A 91 10.00 26.36 3.43
C ASN A 91 9.58 27.13 2.18
N GLY A 92 8.28 27.38 2.04
CA GLY A 92 7.74 28.21 0.97
C GLY A 92 6.26 27.93 0.69
N THR A 93 5.73 28.64 -0.31
CA THR A 93 4.42 28.36 -0.88
C THR A 93 4.59 27.53 -2.14
N THR A 94 4.05 26.32 -2.16
CA THR A 94 4.05 25.44 -3.34
C THR A 94 2.66 25.45 -3.97
N PRO A 95 2.54 25.66 -5.30
CA PRO A 95 1.29 25.45 -6.00
C PRO A 95 0.82 24.00 -5.82
N ALA A 96 -0.42 23.84 -5.36
CA ALA A 96 -1.04 22.55 -5.06
C ALA A 96 -2.33 22.38 -5.88
N THR A 97 -2.23 22.68 -7.17
CA THR A 97 -3.34 22.78 -8.13
C THR A 97 -3.39 21.64 -9.14
N GLU A 98 -2.35 20.80 -9.18
CA GLU A 98 -2.22 19.67 -10.10
C GLU A 98 -1.75 18.46 -9.31
N PHE A 99 -2.14 17.25 -9.74
CA PHE A 99 -1.70 16.02 -9.10
C PHE A 99 -0.21 15.79 -9.27
N GLY A 100 0.41 15.25 -8.22
CA GLY A 100 1.77 14.75 -8.26
C GLY A 100 1.92 13.56 -9.20
N PRO A 101 3.16 13.21 -9.57
CA PRO A 101 3.42 12.00 -10.32
C PRO A 101 3.04 10.76 -9.50
N PHE A 102 2.58 9.72 -10.20
CA PHE A 102 2.34 8.41 -9.59
C PHE A 102 3.65 7.63 -9.44
N CYS A 103 3.66 6.69 -8.47
CA CYS A 103 4.82 5.85 -8.19
C CYS A 103 5.08 4.83 -9.31
N PRO A 104 6.31 4.32 -9.48
CA PRO A 104 6.57 3.30 -10.48
C PRO A 104 5.75 2.05 -10.21
N GLN A 105 5.15 1.50 -11.27
CA GLN A 105 4.12 0.47 -11.13
C GLN A 105 4.12 -0.49 -12.32
N ASN A 106 3.47 -1.65 -12.14
CA ASN A 106 3.27 -2.64 -13.18
C ASN A 106 1.94 -3.38 -12.98
N TYR A 107 1.35 -3.81 -14.09
CA TYR A 107 0.20 -4.71 -14.08
C TYR A 107 0.54 -6.06 -13.40
N PRO A 108 -0.47 -6.82 -12.97
CA PRO A 108 -0.24 -8.20 -12.55
C PRO A 108 0.27 -9.02 -13.74
N ALA A 109 0.77 -10.23 -13.47
CA ALA A 109 1.12 -11.21 -14.49
C ALA A 109 -0.08 -11.51 -15.39
N VAL A 110 -0.16 -10.85 -16.54
CA VAL A 110 -1.12 -11.15 -17.60
C VAL A 110 -0.41 -11.04 -18.95
N PRO A 111 -0.66 -11.96 -19.90
CA PRO A 111 -0.01 -11.90 -21.21
C PRO A 111 -0.26 -10.57 -21.92
N GLY A 112 0.81 -9.93 -22.40
CA GLY A 112 0.71 -8.66 -23.13
C GLY A 112 0.46 -7.42 -22.27
N ALA A 113 0.59 -7.51 -20.95
CA ALA A 113 0.57 -6.35 -20.06
C ALA A 113 1.55 -5.26 -20.53
N PRO A 114 1.10 -4.01 -20.73
CA PRO A 114 2.00 -2.94 -21.14
C PRO A 114 2.86 -2.45 -19.98
N PHE A 115 4.05 -1.95 -20.30
CA PHE A 115 4.93 -1.29 -19.35
C PHE A 115 4.41 0.13 -19.02
N ILE A 116 4.42 0.51 -17.74
CA ILE A 116 3.95 1.83 -17.28
C ILE A 116 5.06 2.52 -16.48
N PRO A 117 5.79 3.47 -17.08
CA PRO A 117 6.81 4.21 -16.36
C PRO A 117 6.18 5.20 -15.36
N GLY A 118 6.76 5.30 -14.17
CA GLY A 118 6.39 6.26 -13.13
C GLY A 118 7.59 7.03 -12.57
N SER A 119 7.34 7.89 -11.58
CA SER A 119 8.39 8.65 -10.88
C SER A 119 8.68 8.02 -9.53
N GLU A 120 9.95 7.81 -9.17
CA GLU A 120 10.29 7.44 -7.79
C GLU A 120 10.05 8.58 -6.80
N ASP A 121 10.16 9.84 -7.24
CA ASP A 121 9.69 10.96 -6.46
C ASP A 121 8.16 11.05 -6.58
N CYS A 122 7.45 10.29 -5.74
CA CYS A 122 5.99 10.13 -5.81
C CYS A 122 5.27 10.19 -4.45
N LEU A 123 5.96 10.47 -3.33
CA LEU A 123 5.36 10.44 -1.99
C LEU A 123 4.60 11.73 -1.67
N PHE A 124 3.45 11.85 -2.34
CA PHE A 124 2.51 12.96 -2.24
C PHE A 124 1.14 12.49 -1.74
N LEU A 125 0.36 13.43 -1.20
CA LEU A 125 -1.04 13.25 -0.86
C LEU A 125 -1.86 14.43 -1.37
N ASN A 126 -3.16 14.22 -1.48
CA ASN A 126 -4.12 15.24 -1.91
C ASN A 126 -5.18 15.42 -0.83
N VAL A 127 -5.62 16.66 -0.58
CA VAL A 127 -6.62 16.99 0.44
C VAL A 127 -7.81 17.67 -0.20
N TYR A 128 -9.00 17.07 -0.08
CA TYR A 128 -10.27 17.66 -0.47
C TYR A 128 -11.00 18.11 0.77
N ALA A 129 -11.22 19.42 0.89
CA ALA A 129 -11.81 20.05 2.05
C ALA A 129 -12.90 21.05 1.62
N PRO A 130 -14.14 20.93 2.13
CA PRO A 130 -15.21 21.87 1.85
C PRO A 130 -14.85 23.30 2.27
N THR A 131 -15.39 24.29 1.55
CA THR A 131 -15.23 25.70 1.95
C THR A 131 -15.83 25.94 3.32
N GLY A 132 -15.03 26.50 4.24
CA GLY A 132 -15.46 26.74 5.63
C GLY A 132 -15.49 25.49 6.50
N ALA A 133 -14.85 24.38 6.06
CA ALA A 133 -14.70 23.18 6.87
C ALA A 133 -14.13 23.50 8.26
N LYS A 134 -14.79 22.96 9.28
CA LYS A 134 -14.39 23.12 10.67
C LYS A 134 -14.74 21.86 11.44
N ASP A 135 -13.76 21.33 12.14
CA ASP A 135 -13.88 20.16 13.02
C ASP A 135 -14.64 19.00 12.33
N LEU A 136 -14.42 18.73 11.04
CA LEU A 136 -15.10 17.68 10.27
C LEU A 136 -14.42 16.31 10.42
N PRO A 137 -15.12 15.17 10.28
CA PRO A 137 -14.46 13.87 10.14
C PRO A 137 -13.45 13.87 8.98
N VAL A 138 -12.44 13.02 9.08
CA VAL A 138 -11.42 12.86 8.03
C VAL A 138 -11.46 11.44 7.50
N MET A 139 -11.67 11.30 6.20
CA MET A 139 -11.52 10.05 5.47
C MET A 139 -10.13 10.02 4.83
N VAL A 140 -9.33 8.99 5.11
CA VAL A 140 -8.06 8.78 4.40
C VAL A 140 -8.26 7.65 3.39
N TRP A 141 -8.07 7.94 2.10
CA TRP A 141 -8.19 6.97 1.02
C TRP A 141 -6.83 6.37 0.66
N ILE A 142 -6.73 5.05 0.81
CA ILE A 142 -5.59 4.22 0.44
C ILE A 142 -5.99 3.44 -0.83
N HIS A 143 -5.38 3.77 -1.96
CA HIS A 143 -5.74 3.13 -3.24
C HIS A 143 -5.33 1.65 -3.30
N GLY A 144 -6.11 0.87 -4.05
CA GLY A 144 -5.83 -0.52 -4.40
C GLY A 144 -4.80 -0.70 -5.51
N GLY A 145 -4.81 -1.88 -6.13
CA GLY A 145 -3.93 -2.27 -7.25
C GLY A 145 -2.87 -3.33 -6.92
N GLY A 146 -3.20 -4.26 -6.03
CA GLY A 146 -2.37 -5.46 -5.78
C GLY A 146 -0.97 -5.19 -5.24
N TYR A 147 -0.74 -4.02 -4.64
CA TYR A 147 0.58 -3.52 -4.18
C TYR A 147 1.59 -3.23 -5.29
N GLY A 148 1.22 -3.39 -6.57
CA GLY A 148 2.09 -3.13 -7.71
C GLY A 148 1.56 -2.11 -8.71
N PHE A 149 0.28 -1.71 -8.60
CA PHE A 149 -0.42 -0.79 -9.48
C PHE A 149 -1.29 0.17 -8.66
N GLY A 150 -1.78 1.23 -9.29
CA GLY A 150 -2.70 2.22 -8.73
C GLY A 150 -2.02 3.54 -8.37
N ASP A 151 -2.85 4.54 -8.12
CA ASP A 151 -2.42 5.84 -7.62
C ASP A 151 -3.54 6.50 -6.82
N GLY A 152 -3.25 7.54 -6.07
CA GLY A 152 -4.13 8.33 -5.22
C GLY A 152 -4.67 9.61 -5.90
N ARG A 153 -4.64 9.69 -7.24
CA ARG A 153 -5.12 10.85 -8.01
C ARG A 153 -6.59 10.71 -8.44
N GLN A 154 -7.34 9.80 -7.81
CA GLN A 154 -8.78 9.72 -8.03
C GLN A 154 -9.46 11.04 -7.63
N ASP A 155 -10.45 11.44 -8.40
CA ASP A 155 -11.31 12.56 -8.04
C ASP A 155 -12.26 12.14 -6.90
N MET A 156 -12.09 12.76 -5.73
CA MET A 156 -12.89 12.48 -4.54
C MET A 156 -14.12 13.41 -4.43
N SER A 157 -14.41 14.22 -5.44
CA SER A 157 -15.53 15.16 -5.43
C SER A 157 -16.88 14.45 -5.42
N GLU A 158 -17.01 13.31 -6.10
CA GLU A 158 -18.28 12.56 -6.16
C GLU A 158 -18.71 12.06 -4.77
N ILE A 159 -17.78 11.45 -4.02
CA ILE A 159 -18.10 10.95 -2.68
C ILE A 159 -18.38 12.08 -1.69
N LEU A 160 -17.71 13.22 -1.83
CA LEU A 160 -17.98 14.42 -1.01
C LEU A 160 -19.37 14.98 -1.29
N ASN A 161 -19.70 15.15 -2.57
CA ASN A 161 -21.01 15.67 -3.01
C ASN A 161 -22.16 14.75 -2.59
N ALA A 162 -21.98 13.43 -2.65
CA ALA A 162 -22.98 12.45 -2.23
C ALA A 162 -23.23 12.44 -0.71
N ASN A 163 -22.38 13.11 0.08
CA ASN A 163 -22.45 13.14 1.53
C ASN A 163 -22.50 14.57 2.08
N ASP A 164 -23.16 15.48 1.35
CA ASP A 164 -23.40 16.87 1.73
C ASP A 164 -22.12 17.63 2.13
N ASN A 165 -20.96 17.25 1.56
CA ASN A 165 -19.66 17.80 1.92
C ASN A 165 -19.36 17.70 3.43
N GLY A 166 -19.80 16.63 4.08
CA GLY A 166 -19.76 16.46 5.54
C GLY A 166 -18.42 16.02 6.13
N PHE A 167 -17.37 15.85 5.32
CA PHE A 167 -16.05 15.40 5.76
C PHE A 167 -14.90 15.95 4.89
N VAL A 168 -13.66 15.78 5.37
CA VAL A 168 -12.43 16.03 4.62
C VAL A 168 -11.91 14.71 4.06
N VAL A 169 -11.42 14.69 2.84
CA VAL A 169 -10.75 13.50 2.25
C VAL A 169 -9.27 13.76 2.10
N VAL A 170 -8.44 12.78 2.45
CA VAL A 170 -7.01 12.75 2.15
C VAL A 170 -6.70 11.50 1.33
N SER A 171 -6.35 11.63 0.06
CA SER A 171 -5.88 10.50 -0.77
C SER A 171 -4.35 10.47 -0.79
N ILE A 172 -3.75 9.29 -0.68
CA ILE A 172 -2.29 9.15 -0.52
C ILE A 172 -1.67 8.32 -1.64
N GLN A 173 -0.49 8.72 -2.10
CA GLN A 173 0.43 7.84 -2.84
C GLN A 173 1.26 7.02 -1.85
N TYR A 174 1.69 5.82 -2.24
CA TYR A 174 2.70 5.03 -1.54
C TYR A 174 3.54 4.22 -2.55
N ARG A 175 4.77 3.83 -2.20
CA ARG A 175 5.60 3.03 -3.11
C ARG A 175 4.98 1.67 -3.41
N LEU A 176 5.09 1.24 -4.67
CA LEU A 176 4.52 0.01 -5.22
C LEU A 176 5.61 -0.93 -5.76
N GLY A 177 5.23 -2.17 -6.08
CA GLY A 177 6.08 -3.15 -6.75
C GLY A 177 7.40 -3.37 -6.00
N ALA A 178 8.49 -3.53 -6.75
CA ALA A 178 9.82 -3.66 -6.14
C ALA A 178 10.22 -2.42 -5.31
N PHE A 179 9.73 -1.23 -5.61
CA PHE A 179 10.12 -0.02 -4.87
C PHE A 179 9.52 0.02 -3.45
N GLY A 180 8.32 -0.54 -3.27
CA GLY A 180 7.61 -0.56 -1.99
C GLY A 180 7.75 -1.86 -1.19
N PHE A 181 7.95 -2.98 -1.88
CA PHE A 181 7.76 -4.33 -1.29
C PHE A 181 8.87 -5.33 -1.69
N LEU A 182 10.06 -4.84 -2.06
CA LEU A 182 11.22 -5.72 -2.23
C LEU A 182 11.62 -6.30 -0.88
N SER A 183 11.75 -7.61 -0.80
CA SER A 183 11.99 -8.30 0.46
C SER A 183 13.06 -9.37 0.33
N SER A 184 14.03 -9.32 1.24
CA SER A 184 15.03 -10.35 1.50
C SER A 184 15.74 -10.02 2.83
N ALA A 185 16.58 -10.93 3.32
CA ALA A 185 17.46 -10.63 4.44
C ALA A 185 18.42 -9.46 4.16
N ASP A 186 18.90 -9.30 2.92
CA ASP A 186 19.78 -8.18 2.55
C ASP A 186 19.03 -6.84 2.67
N VAL A 187 17.80 -6.75 2.12
CA VAL A 187 16.97 -5.53 2.24
C VAL A 187 16.68 -5.20 3.70
N LYS A 188 16.28 -6.20 4.52
CA LYS A 188 15.97 -5.99 5.94
C LYS A 188 17.18 -5.51 6.74
N SER A 189 18.39 -5.99 6.41
CA SER A 189 19.61 -5.67 7.15
C SER A 189 20.03 -4.19 7.06
N ARG A 190 19.64 -3.49 5.99
CA ARG A 190 20.08 -2.11 5.68
C ARG A 190 18.94 -1.25 5.11
N GLY A 191 17.69 -1.56 5.46
CA GLY A 191 16.51 -0.96 4.84
C GLY A 191 15.20 -1.48 5.43
N ALA A 192 14.13 -1.47 4.63
CA ALA A 192 12.78 -1.86 5.01
C ALA A 192 12.10 -2.66 3.89
N VAL A 193 11.58 -3.83 4.25
CA VAL A 193 10.93 -4.80 3.33
C VAL A 193 9.45 -4.49 3.04
N ASN A 194 8.82 -3.66 3.89
CA ASN A 194 7.45 -3.17 3.75
C ASN A 194 7.42 -1.65 3.59
N ALA A 195 8.36 -1.10 2.81
CA ALA A 195 8.55 0.33 2.66
C ALA A 195 7.25 1.07 2.25
N GLY A 196 6.43 0.46 1.38
CA GLY A 196 5.12 0.99 0.99
C GLY A 196 4.10 1.08 2.14
N LEU A 197 4.11 0.17 3.11
CA LEU A 197 3.26 0.30 4.31
C LEU A 197 3.77 1.38 5.27
N LEU A 198 5.10 1.55 5.34
CA LEU A 198 5.70 2.62 6.15
C LEU A 198 5.42 4.00 5.55
N ASP A 199 5.35 4.11 4.21
CA ASP A 199 4.87 5.31 3.50
C ASP A 199 3.45 5.68 3.95
N GLN A 200 2.54 4.70 3.94
CA GLN A 200 1.17 4.89 4.40
C GLN A 200 1.13 5.30 5.89
N ALA A 201 1.93 4.66 6.75
CA ALA A 201 2.01 5.02 8.17
C ALA A 201 2.49 6.47 8.39
N LEU A 202 3.49 6.92 7.62
CA LEU A 202 3.95 8.32 7.67
C LEU A 202 2.86 9.28 7.18
N ALA A 203 2.13 8.92 6.12
CA ALA A 203 1.01 9.73 5.64
C ALA A 203 -0.11 9.83 6.70
N LEU A 204 -0.43 8.76 7.42
CA LEU A 204 -1.40 8.81 8.54
C LEU A 204 -0.92 9.71 9.69
N ALA A 205 0.36 9.66 10.03
CA ALA A 205 0.96 10.58 11.00
C ALA A 205 0.92 12.04 10.50
N TRP A 206 1.10 12.27 9.19
CA TRP A 206 0.92 13.58 8.58
C TRP A 206 -0.52 14.08 8.74
N VAL A 207 -1.52 13.22 8.50
CA VAL A 207 -2.94 13.55 8.68
C VAL A 207 -3.23 13.93 10.14
N GLN A 208 -2.76 13.12 11.10
CA GLN A 208 -2.85 13.43 12.53
C GLN A 208 -2.30 14.82 12.88
N LYS A 209 -1.20 15.22 12.23
CA LYS A 209 -0.52 16.50 12.47
C LYS A 209 -1.17 17.70 11.76
N HIS A 210 -1.77 17.48 10.59
CA HIS A 210 -2.06 18.55 9.65
C HIS A 210 -3.53 18.66 9.23
N ALA A 211 -4.37 17.66 9.46
CA ALA A 211 -5.78 17.67 9.03
C ALA A 211 -6.56 18.89 9.57
N CYS A 212 -6.27 19.34 10.79
CA CYS A 212 -6.93 20.52 11.37
C CYS A 212 -6.72 21.81 10.57
N LYS A 213 -5.64 21.93 9.80
CA LYS A 213 -5.38 23.10 8.93
C LYS A 213 -6.35 23.16 7.76
N PHE A 214 -6.99 22.03 7.43
CA PHE A 214 -7.99 21.88 6.38
C PHE A 214 -9.40 21.71 6.96
N GLY A 215 -9.59 22.02 8.25
CA GLY A 215 -10.88 21.87 8.93
C GLY A 215 -11.23 20.45 9.36
N GLY A 216 -10.28 19.50 9.30
CA GLY A 216 -10.45 18.12 9.75
C GLY A 216 -10.16 17.92 11.23
N ASP A 217 -10.93 17.06 11.88
CA ASP A 217 -10.76 16.65 13.27
C ASP A 217 -9.86 15.40 13.34
N HIS A 218 -8.66 15.59 13.87
CA HIS A 218 -7.66 14.54 14.03
C HIS A 218 -8.07 13.37 14.96
N LYS A 219 -9.13 13.55 15.77
CA LYS A 219 -9.70 12.48 16.62
C LYS A 219 -10.76 11.64 15.89
N ARG A 220 -11.17 12.06 14.69
CA ARG A 220 -12.21 11.41 13.89
C ARG A 220 -11.69 11.04 12.51
N ILE A 221 -10.58 10.29 12.51
CA ILE A 221 -9.95 9.77 11.29
C ILE A 221 -10.50 8.36 11.02
N THR A 222 -10.98 8.15 9.79
CA THR A 222 -11.37 6.86 9.25
C THR A 222 -10.44 6.53 8.07
N ILE A 223 -9.67 5.45 8.17
CA ILE A 223 -8.90 4.94 7.03
C ILE A 223 -9.79 4.08 6.15
N THR A 224 -9.68 4.24 4.85
CA THR A 224 -10.55 3.60 3.85
C THR A 224 -9.70 3.11 2.71
N GLY A 225 -10.03 1.95 2.16
CA GLY A 225 -9.36 1.45 0.98
C GLY A 225 -10.16 0.38 0.27
N GLU A 226 -9.73 0.09 -0.95
CA GLU A 226 -10.26 -0.97 -1.81
C GLU A 226 -9.13 -1.92 -2.23
N SER A 227 -9.42 -3.22 -2.39
CA SER A 227 -8.43 -4.23 -2.82
C SER A 227 -7.17 -4.21 -1.94
N ALA A 228 -5.99 -3.96 -2.51
CA ALA A 228 -4.74 -3.85 -1.77
C ALA A 228 -4.75 -2.71 -0.73
N GLY A 229 -5.50 -1.63 -0.99
CA GLY A 229 -5.72 -0.55 -0.04
C GLY A 229 -6.60 -0.97 1.14
N ALA A 230 -7.61 -1.81 0.90
CA ALA A 230 -8.38 -2.47 1.96
C ALA A 230 -7.52 -3.48 2.74
N GLY A 231 -6.62 -4.20 2.07
CA GLY A 231 -5.59 -5.01 2.71
C GLY A 231 -4.65 -4.16 3.58
N SER A 232 -4.25 -2.98 3.12
CA SER A 232 -3.49 -1.99 3.89
C SER A 232 -4.26 -1.50 5.12
N VAL A 233 -5.57 -1.25 5.02
CA VAL A 233 -6.42 -0.95 6.19
C VAL A 233 -6.33 -2.08 7.22
N MET A 234 -6.39 -3.34 6.78
CA MET A 234 -6.21 -4.49 7.67
C MET A 234 -4.79 -4.55 8.26
N TYR A 235 -3.74 -4.30 7.47
CA TYR A 235 -2.37 -4.26 7.99
C TYR A 235 -2.16 -3.13 9.01
N HIS A 236 -2.76 -1.95 8.83
CA HIS A 236 -2.73 -0.88 9.82
C HIS A 236 -3.50 -1.24 11.10
N ALA A 237 -4.62 -1.94 10.97
CA ALA A 237 -5.33 -2.50 12.13
C ALA A 237 -4.48 -3.54 12.88
N LEU A 238 -3.62 -4.30 12.19
CA LEU A 238 -2.75 -5.31 12.80
C LEU A 238 -1.37 -4.77 13.21
N ALA A 239 -1.03 -3.55 12.77
CA ALA A 239 0.30 -3.00 12.88
C ALA A 239 0.82 -2.99 14.32
N ALA A 240 2.10 -3.31 14.48
CA ALA A 240 2.78 -3.37 15.76
C ALA A 240 2.02 -4.20 16.80
N ASP A 241 1.39 -5.30 16.37
CA ASP A 241 0.67 -6.22 17.26
C ASP A 241 -0.59 -5.63 17.90
N GLY A 242 -1.21 -4.64 17.24
CA GLY A 242 -2.37 -3.93 17.77
C GLY A 242 -2.04 -2.99 18.94
N SER A 243 -0.76 -2.65 19.16
CA SER A 243 -0.33 -1.85 20.32
C SER A 243 -0.47 -0.33 20.14
N LEU A 244 -0.94 0.14 18.99
CA LEU A 244 -1.02 1.55 18.64
C LEU A 244 -2.35 2.18 19.05
N GLY A 245 -3.37 1.38 19.35
CA GLY A 245 -4.70 1.88 19.70
C GLY A 245 -5.27 2.78 18.59
N SER A 246 -5.73 3.98 18.94
CA SER A 246 -6.28 4.96 17.99
C SER A 246 -5.26 6.03 17.55
N LEU A 247 -3.96 5.80 17.76
CA LEU A 247 -2.91 6.80 17.55
C LEU A 247 -2.89 7.40 16.15
N PHE A 248 -3.17 6.59 15.13
CA PHE A 248 -3.19 7.04 13.72
C PHE A 248 -4.60 7.22 13.18
N PHE A 249 -5.55 6.38 13.59
CA PHE A 249 -6.93 6.39 13.10
C PHE A 249 -7.89 5.80 14.14
N THR A 250 -9.16 6.15 14.05
CA THR A 250 -10.22 5.68 14.95
C THR A 250 -11.02 4.55 14.32
N ASN A 251 -11.33 4.64 13.02
CA ASN A 251 -12.15 3.64 12.32
C ASN A 251 -11.49 3.20 11.01
N GLY A 252 -11.89 2.03 10.51
CA GLY A 252 -11.48 1.50 9.20
C GLY A 252 -12.67 1.12 8.32
N ILE A 253 -12.54 1.29 7.00
CA ILE A 253 -13.40 0.69 5.98
C ILE A 253 -12.52 -0.09 5.00
N ALA A 254 -12.71 -1.40 4.94
CA ALA A 254 -11.99 -2.29 4.04
C ALA A 254 -12.97 -2.86 3.00
N ALA A 255 -12.99 -2.26 1.81
CA ALA A 255 -13.78 -2.76 0.68
C ALA A 255 -12.97 -3.80 -0.10
N SER A 256 -13.42 -5.04 -0.10
CA SER A 256 -12.78 -6.15 -0.84
C SER A 256 -11.30 -6.33 -0.47
N PRO A 257 -10.94 -6.56 0.80
CA PRO A 257 -9.54 -6.64 1.23
C PRO A 257 -8.74 -7.72 0.48
N TYR A 258 -7.67 -7.28 -0.18
CA TYR A 258 -6.69 -8.16 -0.82
C TYR A 258 -5.51 -8.41 0.12
N LEU A 259 -5.49 -9.60 0.73
CA LEU A 259 -4.37 -10.10 1.55
C LEU A 259 -3.77 -11.33 0.86
N PRO A 260 -2.72 -11.17 0.01
CA PRO A 260 -2.09 -12.32 -0.63
C PRO A 260 -1.42 -13.21 0.42
N PHE A 261 -0.96 -14.40 0.01
CA PHE A 261 -0.20 -15.27 0.91
C PHE A 261 0.99 -14.50 1.50
N GLN A 262 1.01 -14.38 2.82
CA GLN A 262 1.97 -13.56 3.55
C GLN A 262 3.18 -14.42 3.94
N TYR A 263 4.31 -14.19 3.26
CA TYR A 263 5.57 -14.85 3.56
C TYR A 263 6.34 -14.12 4.66
N GLY A 264 7.24 -14.81 5.36
CA GLY A 264 8.30 -14.16 6.12
C GLY A 264 9.24 -13.40 5.20
N PHE A 265 9.79 -12.27 5.65
CA PHE A 265 10.59 -11.37 4.80
C PHE A 265 11.82 -12.03 4.14
N ASP A 266 12.39 -13.05 4.78
CA ASP A 266 13.56 -13.81 4.39
C ASP A 266 13.24 -15.21 3.84
N ALA A 267 11.96 -15.55 3.72
CA ALA A 267 11.56 -16.83 3.14
C ALA A 267 12.04 -16.99 1.70
N ASP A 268 12.12 -18.23 1.21
CA ASP A 268 12.60 -18.55 -0.14
C ASP A 268 11.85 -17.77 -1.24
N PHE A 269 10.53 -17.62 -1.08
CA PHE A 269 9.67 -16.98 -2.08
C PHE A 269 10.02 -15.49 -2.33
N PRO A 270 10.04 -14.59 -1.33
CA PRO A 270 10.50 -13.21 -1.54
C PRO A 270 11.99 -13.15 -1.91
N THR A 271 12.84 -14.00 -1.32
CA THR A 271 14.29 -14.01 -1.61
C THR A 271 14.60 -14.34 -3.07
N GLN A 272 13.93 -15.31 -3.68
CA GLN A 272 14.10 -15.63 -5.10
C GLN A 272 13.67 -14.48 -6.02
N ARG A 273 12.65 -13.71 -5.64
CA ARG A 273 12.19 -12.54 -6.41
C ARG A 273 13.14 -11.36 -6.27
N TYR A 274 13.73 -11.18 -5.10
CA TYR A 274 14.82 -10.25 -4.88
C TYR A 274 16.01 -10.55 -5.80
N GLN A 275 16.42 -11.83 -5.89
CA GLN A 275 17.50 -12.28 -6.77
C GLN A 275 17.15 -12.09 -8.25
N SER A 276 15.97 -12.55 -8.68
CA SER A 276 15.47 -12.38 -10.06
C SER A 276 15.38 -10.91 -10.47
N PHE A 277 14.92 -10.04 -9.57
CA PHE A 277 14.91 -8.59 -9.76
C PHE A 277 16.32 -8.02 -9.94
N ALA A 278 17.26 -8.42 -9.08
CA ALA A 278 18.64 -8.00 -9.16
C ALA A 278 19.31 -8.43 -10.48
N GLU A 279 19.14 -9.69 -10.89
CA GLU A 279 19.67 -10.21 -12.15
C GLU A 279 19.10 -9.45 -13.35
N LYS A 280 17.78 -9.22 -13.37
CA LYS A 280 17.10 -8.45 -14.44
C LYS A 280 17.52 -6.97 -14.47
N ALA A 281 17.91 -6.40 -13.33
CA ALA A 281 18.51 -5.07 -13.25
C ALA A 281 20.02 -5.07 -13.63
N GLY A 282 20.60 -6.24 -13.94
CA GLY A 282 22.01 -6.41 -14.26
C GLY A 282 22.92 -6.26 -13.03
N CYS A 283 22.49 -6.72 -11.87
CA CYS A 283 23.29 -6.84 -10.65
C CYS A 283 23.72 -8.29 -10.43
N SER A 284 25.00 -8.51 -10.14
CA SER A 284 25.53 -9.83 -9.81
C SER A 284 25.17 -10.23 -8.39
N LEU A 285 24.71 -11.47 -8.20
CA LEU A 285 24.41 -12.04 -6.88
C LEU A 285 25.67 -12.33 -6.03
N GLU A 286 26.86 -12.26 -6.63
CA GLU A 286 28.15 -12.45 -5.95
C GLU A 286 28.71 -11.14 -5.36
N ALA A 287 28.07 -10.00 -5.64
CA ALA A 287 28.49 -8.67 -5.19
C ALA A 287 27.57 -8.13 -4.07
N ASP A 288 27.79 -6.89 -3.63
CA ASP A 288 26.80 -6.17 -2.81
C ASP A 288 25.58 -5.84 -3.67
N VAL A 289 24.59 -6.74 -3.65
CA VAL A 289 23.42 -6.71 -4.51
C VAL A 289 22.58 -5.47 -4.24
N LEU A 290 22.26 -5.17 -2.96
CA LEU A 290 21.46 -3.99 -2.62
C LEU A 290 22.16 -2.68 -2.99
N GLU A 291 23.47 -2.58 -2.82
CA GLU A 291 24.22 -1.39 -3.23
C GLU A 291 24.23 -1.23 -4.75
N CYS A 292 24.43 -2.33 -5.49
CA CYS A 292 24.29 -2.32 -6.95
C CYS A 292 22.91 -1.83 -7.37
N LEU A 293 21.84 -2.36 -6.77
CA LEU A 293 20.46 -1.98 -7.05
C LEU A 293 20.21 -0.48 -6.75
N ARG A 294 20.75 0.06 -5.65
CA ARG A 294 20.67 1.48 -5.31
C ARG A 294 21.35 2.37 -6.35
N GLY A 295 22.40 1.88 -6.99
CA GLY A 295 23.14 2.58 -8.05
C GLY A 295 22.52 2.53 -9.45
N LYS A 296 21.43 1.78 -9.67
CA LYS A 296 20.80 1.66 -11.00
C LYS A 296 19.92 2.85 -11.36
N ASP A 297 19.83 3.15 -12.64
CA ASP A 297 18.85 4.11 -13.15
C ASP A 297 17.42 3.63 -12.86
N SER A 298 16.53 4.58 -12.58
CA SER A 298 15.14 4.29 -12.22
C SER A 298 14.47 3.39 -13.25
N ILE A 299 14.61 3.73 -14.54
CA ILE A 299 13.92 3.00 -15.62
C ILE A 299 14.35 1.53 -15.69
N ILE A 300 15.62 1.21 -15.42
CA ILE A 300 16.13 -0.16 -15.39
C ILE A 300 15.46 -0.95 -14.26
N LEU A 301 15.30 -0.34 -13.08
CA LEU A 301 14.61 -0.97 -11.95
C LEU A 301 13.11 -1.14 -12.23
N GLN A 302 12.48 -0.19 -12.92
CA GLN A 302 11.07 -0.30 -13.30
C GLN A 302 10.84 -1.46 -14.28
N GLU A 303 11.68 -1.57 -15.32
CA GLU A 303 11.65 -2.69 -16.26
C GLU A 303 11.92 -4.03 -15.57
N ALA A 304 12.92 -4.08 -14.68
CA ALA A 304 13.20 -5.28 -13.88
C ALA A 304 12.01 -5.68 -13.00
N SER A 305 11.34 -4.73 -12.34
CA SER A 305 10.14 -5.00 -11.52
C SER A 305 8.99 -5.57 -12.35
N ALA A 306 8.75 -4.98 -13.53
CA ALA A 306 7.73 -5.44 -14.46
C ALA A 306 8.05 -6.86 -14.98
N ASN A 307 9.30 -7.11 -15.38
CA ASN A 307 9.74 -8.41 -15.90
C ASN A 307 9.71 -9.50 -14.82
N THR A 308 10.11 -9.20 -13.58
CA THR A 308 9.96 -10.15 -12.46
C THR A 308 8.48 -10.44 -12.21
N THR A 309 7.59 -9.46 -12.34
CA THR A 309 6.14 -9.67 -12.19
C THR A 309 5.55 -10.49 -13.35
N ALA A 310 5.99 -10.28 -14.58
CA ALA A 310 5.47 -11.01 -15.74
C ALA A 310 5.72 -12.54 -15.67
N GLU A 311 6.72 -12.98 -14.90
CA GLU A 311 7.04 -14.39 -14.66
C GLU A 311 6.20 -15.05 -13.55
N GLN A 312 5.26 -14.31 -12.95
CA GLN A 312 4.42 -14.81 -11.86
C GLN A 312 3.19 -15.56 -12.37
N THR A 313 2.52 -16.28 -11.48
CA THR A 313 1.22 -16.89 -11.77
C THR A 313 0.22 -15.81 -12.20
N TYR A 314 -0.62 -16.14 -13.20
CA TYR A 314 -1.62 -15.23 -13.75
C TYR A 314 -2.38 -14.44 -12.66
N GLY A 315 -2.54 -13.14 -12.87
CA GLY A 315 -3.29 -12.27 -11.96
C GLY A 315 -2.55 -11.90 -10.67
N ARG A 316 -1.25 -12.22 -10.55
CA ARG A 316 -0.44 -11.93 -9.35
C ARG A 316 0.69 -10.95 -9.60
N TRP A 317 1.13 -10.32 -8.52
CA TRP A 317 2.31 -9.47 -8.48
C TRP A 317 3.49 -10.22 -7.86
N ALA A 318 4.72 -9.82 -8.21
CA ALA A 318 5.93 -10.38 -7.61
C ALA A 318 6.15 -9.89 -6.18
N PHE A 319 5.79 -8.64 -5.89
CA PHE A 319 6.13 -7.98 -4.63
C PHE A 319 4.85 -7.66 -3.86
N SER A 320 4.84 -7.99 -2.57
CA SER A 320 3.67 -7.86 -1.71
C SER A 320 4.12 -7.78 -0.24
N PRO A 321 3.26 -7.34 0.69
CA PRO A 321 3.60 -7.27 2.11
C PRO A 321 4.09 -8.61 2.68
N VAL A 322 5.06 -8.52 3.59
CA VAL A 322 5.67 -9.67 4.28
C VAL A 322 5.58 -9.53 5.80
N THR A 323 5.68 -10.64 6.53
CA THR A 323 5.92 -10.61 7.99
C THR A 323 7.34 -10.13 8.23
N ASP A 324 7.50 -8.95 8.83
CA ASP A 324 8.80 -8.28 9.05
C ASP A 324 9.23 -8.24 10.52
N GLY A 325 8.40 -8.76 11.43
CA GLY A 325 8.64 -8.79 12.87
C GLY A 325 8.51 -7.44 13.58
N VAL A 326 8.14 -6.38 12.85
CA VAL A 326 8.17 -4.99 13.31
C VAL A 326 6.83 -4.33 13.10
N TYR A 327 6.47 -4.05 11.85
CA TYR A 327 5.19 -3.48 11.48
C TYR A 327 4.14 -4.59 11.38
N ILE A 328 4.47 -5.70 10.71
CA ILE A 328 3.64 -6.91 10.62
C ILE A 328 4.34 -8.03 11.36
N LYS A 329 3.81 -8.43 12.53
CA LYS A 329 4.45 -9.42 13.41
C LYS A 329 3.92 -10.84 13.26
N SER A 330 2.71 -11.00 12.77
CA SER A 330 2.03 -12.30 12.62
C SER A 330 1.08 -12.29 11.42
N LEU A 331 0.60 -13.48 11.06
CA LEU A 331 -0.44 -13.62 10.04
C LEU A 331 -1.73 -12.99 10.54
N ALA A 332 -2.47 -12.33 9.64
CA ALA A 332 -3.77 -11.75 9.95
C ALA A 332 -4.75 -12.77 10.55
N SER A 333 -4.77 -13.99 10.00
CA SER A 333 -5.59 -15.11 10.48
C SER A 333 -5.30 -15.52 11.92
N GLU A 334 -4.07 -15.35 12.39
CA GLU A 334 -3.67 -15.68 13.77
C GLU A 334 -3.98 -14.51 14.71
N GLN A 335 -3.53 -13.31 14.36
CA GLN A 335 -3.61 -12.14 15.24
C GLN A 335 -5.06 -11.68 15.47
N LEU A 336 -5.93 -11.76 14.45
CA LEU A 336 -7.34 -11.41 14.58
C LEU A 336 -8.06 -12.28 15.62
N THR A 337 -7.71 -13.56 15.73
CA THR A 337 -8.32 -14.47 16.75
C THR A 337 -7.97 -14.05 18.17
N GLN A 338 -6.83 -13.38 18.34
CA GLN A 338 -6.35 -12.87 19.62
C GLN A 338 -6.89 -11.47 19.93
N LYS A 339 -7.67 -10.87 19.03
CA LYS A 339 -8.28 -9.52 19.18
C LYS A 339 -7.25 -8.40 19.42
N ARG A 340 -6.03 -8.58 18.93
CA ARG A 340 -4.95 -7.60 19.05
C ARG A 340 -4.96 -6.69 17.82
N VAL A 341 -5.72 -5.60 17.92
CA VAL A 341 -5.99 -4.69 16.81
C VAL A 341 -5.92 -3.22 17.24
N ASN A 342 -5.56 -2.36 16.30
CA ASN A 342 -5.62 -0.91 16.36
C ASN A 342 -6.98 -0.42 15.83
N GLY A 343 -7.38 0.79 16.24
CA GLY A 343 -8.69 1.36 15.94
C GLY A 343 -9.84 0.72 16.72
N GLU A 344 -11.00 1.35 16.65
CA GLU A 344 -12.18 0.98 17.45
C GLU A 344 -13.21 0.21 16.63
N ARG A 345 -13.36 0.52 15.34
CA ARG A 345 -14.40 -0.06 14.47
C ARG A 345 -13.86 -0.32 13.09
N LEU A 346 -14.30 -1.42 12.49
CA LEU A 346 -13.96 -1.81 11.14
C LEU A 346 -15.24 -2.21 10.40
N LEU A 347 -15.51 -1.57 9.27
CA LEU A 347 -16.51 -1.99 8.30
C LEU A 347 -15.80 -2.76 7.18
N VAL A 348 -16.23 -3.99 6.90
CA VAL A 348 -15.66 -4.82 5.84
C VAL A 348 -16.77 -5.29 4.91
N GLY A 349 -16.54 -5.21 3.61
CA GLY A 349 -17.42 -5.74 2.57
C GLY A 349 -16.61 -6.43 1.48
N ASN A 350 -17.25 -7.26 0.67
CA ASN A 350 -16.65 -7.88 -0.52
C ASN A 350 -17.69 -7.89 -1.64
N ASN A 351 -17.23 -7.87 -2.87
CA ASN A 351 -18.08 -8.11 -4.04
C ASN A 351 -18.39 -9.60 -4.15
N ALA A 352 -19.52 -9.93 -4.77
CA ALA A 352 -19.93 -11.32 -4.96
C ALA A 352 -18.95 -12.13 -5.84
N ASN A 353 -18.26 -11.47 -6.79
CA ASN A 353 -17.40 -12.08 -7.79
C ASN A 353 -16.03 -11.37 -7.88
N GLU A 354 -15.15 -11.53 -6.89
CA GLU A 354 -13.79 -10.94 -6.93
C GLU A 354 -12.85 -11.59 -7.94
N GLY A 355 -13.01 -12.90 -8.18
CA GLY A 355 -12.05 -13.71 -8.93
C GLY A 355 -11.94 -13.54 -10.45
N PRO A 356 -12.91 -12.98 -11.21
CA PRO A 356 -12.83 -12.94 -12.67
C PRO A 356 -11.55 -12.31 -13.23
N LEU A 357 -11.03 -11.26 -12.60
CA LEU A 357 -9.83 -10.57 -13.07
C LEU A 357 -8.52 -11.29 -12.74
N PHE A 358 -8.58 -12.34 -11.91
CA PHE A 358 -7.40 -12.96 -11.30
C PHE A 358 -7.33 -14.48 -11.50
N ALA A 359 -8.38 -15.07 -12.08
CA ALA A 359 -8.36 -16.45 -12.56
C ALA A 359 -7.92 -16.48 -14.04
N PRO A 360 -7.02 -17.41 -14.43
CA PRO A 360 -6.67 -17.58 -15.84
C PRO A 360 -7.92 -17.88 -16.68
N PRO A 361 -8.14 -17.15 -17.78
CA PRO A 361 -9.36 -17.28 -18.59
C PRO A 361 -9.42 -18.60 -19.38
N ASP A 362 -8.32 -19.35 -19.46
CA ASP A 362 -8.14 -20.58 -20.23
C ASP A 362 -8.34 -21.86 -19.39
N ILE A 363 -8.73 -21.76 -18.13
CA ILE A 363 -9.07 -22.93 -17.29
C ILE A 363 -10.32 -23.64 -17.86
N ALA A 364 -10.11 -24.77 -18.53
CA ALA A 364 -11.17 -25.51 -19.24
C ALA A 364 -11.52 -26.87 -18.61
N SER A 365 -10.66 -27.42 -17.75
CA SER A 365 -10.82 -28.73 -17.12
C SER A 365 -10.48 -28.73 -15.63
N ASN A 366 -10.90 -29.76 -14.89
CA ASN A 366 -10.48 -29.96 -13.49
C ASN A 366 -8.95 -30.15 -13.36
N SER A 367 -8.30 -30.65 -14.42
CA SER A 367 -6.84 -30.76 -14.46
C SER A 367 -6.20 -29.37 -14.51
N ASP A 368 -6.72 -28.46 -15.34
CA ASP A 368 -6.24 -27.07 -15.43
C ASP A 368 -6.46 -26.33 -14.11
N LEU A 369 -7.64 -26.51 -13.52
CA LEU A 369 -7.99 -25.96 -12.21
C LEU A 369 -7.05 -26.48 -11.11
N GLY A 370 -6.80 -27.79 -11.07
CA GLY A 370 -5.88 -28.40 -10.11
C GLY A 370 -4.45 -27.90 -10.27
N ALA A 371 -3.98 -27.77 -11.51
CA ALA A 371 -2.66 -27.20 -11.82
C ALA A 371 -2.55 -25.74 -11.36
N TRP A 372 -3.54 -24.91 -11.66
CA TRP A 372 -3.56 -23.51 -11.22
C TRP A 372 -3.64 -23.37 -9.69
N LEU A 373 -4.45 -24.20 -9.01
CA LEU A 373 -4.51 -24.22 -7.54
C LEU A 373 -3.16 -24.62 -6.94
N LYS A 374 -2.47 -25.61 -7.52
CA LYS A 374 -1.14 -26.02 -7.06
C LYS A 374 -0.09 -24.93 -7.24
N LEU A 375 -0.14 -24.17 -8.34
CA LEU A 375 0.73 -23.01 -8.56
C LEU A 375 0.41 -21.88 -7.57
N SER A 376 -0.87 -21.62 -7.36
CA SER A 376 -1.37 -20.56 -6.48
C SER A 376 -1.12 -20.83 -4.99
N PHE A 377 -1.14 -22.09 -4.59
CA PHE A 377 -1.01 -22.56 -3.21
C PHE A 377 -0.08 -23.78 -3.16
N PRO A 378 1.25 -23.57 -3.28
CA PRO A 378 2.22 -24.66 -3.44
C PRO A 378 2.24 -25.64 -2.27
N ASN A 379 1.78 -25.21 -1.09
CA ASN A 379 1.73 -26.05 0.12
C ASN A 379 0.51 -26.97 0.20
N LEU A 380 -0.48 -26.85 -0.69
CA LEU A 380 -1.61 -27.77 -0.72
C LEU A 380 -1.21 -29.14 -1.27
N SER A 381 -1.59 -30.20 -0.56
CA SER A 381 -1.52 -31.58 -1.06
C SER A 381 -2.53 -31.82 -2.18
N GLY A 382 -2.33 -32.86 -2.99
CA GLY A 382 -3.30 -33.25 -4.03
C GLY A 382 -4.69 -33.51 -3.44
N ALA A 383 -4.79 -34.21 -2.31
CA ALA A 383 -6.05 -34.47 -1.64
C ALA A 383 -6.78 -33.19 -1.19
N GLN A 384 -6.05 -32.17 -0.72
CA GLN A 384 -6.65 -30.87 -0.35
C GLN A 384 -7.12 -30.10 -1.58
N ILE A 385 -6.39 -30.17 -2.70
CA ILE A 385 -6.84 -29.59 -3.97
C ILE A 385 -8.12 -30.28 -4.43
N ASP A 386 -8.17 -31.61 -4.41
CA ASP A 386 -9.37 -32.38 -4.77
C ASP A 386 -10.56 -32.03 -3.87
N GLU A 387 -10.33 -31.83 -2.57
CA GLU A 387 -11.35 -31.39 -1.62
C GLU A 387 -11.88 -29.99 -1.93
N ILE A 388 -11.00 -29.04 -2.30
CA ILE A 388 -11.39 -27.68 -2.71
C ILE A 388 -12.25 -27.73 -3.98
N ILE A 389 -11.86 -28.54 -4.97
CA ILE A 389 -12.62 -28.71 -6.21
C ILE A 389 -14.00 -29.32 -5.91
N ALA A 390 -14.05 -30.34 -5.05
CA ALA A 390 -15.29 -31.00 -4.66
C ALA A 390 -16.25 -30.08 -3.87
N LYS A 391 -15.71 -29.21 -3.00
CA LYS A 391 -16.50 -28.23 -2.22
C LYS A 391 -17.08 -27.08 -3.07
N ASN A 392 -16.59 -26.87 -4.29
CA ASN A 392 -17.04 -25.82 -5.20
C ASN A 392 -17.60 -26.41 -6.49
N PRO A 393 -18.67 -27.24 -6.48
CA PRO A 393 -19.13 -27.94 -7.69
C PRO A 393 -19.65 -26.98 -8.75
N THR A 394 -19.48 -27.36 -10.02
CA THR A 394 -20.02 -26.64 -11.17
C THR A 394 -21.55 -26.67 -11.19
N LYS A 395 -22.18 -25.50 -11.07
CA LYS A 395 -23.65 -25.35 -11.20
C LYS A 395 -23.98 -24.92 -12.64
N THR A 396 -24.85 -25.65 -13.33
CA THR A 396 -25.12 -25.53 -14.78
C THR A 396 -26.54 -25.06 -15.16
N GLY A 397 -27.37 -24.64 -14.19
CA GLY A 397 -28.78 -24.32 -14.42
C GLY A 397 -29.06 -22.88 -14.88
N ALA A 398 -29.55 -22.70 -16.11
CA ALA A 398 -30.01 -21.40 -16.64
C ALA A 398 -31.37 -20.91 -16.09
N ASN A 399 -32.12 -21.79 -15.42
CA ASN A 399 -33.48 -21.55 -14.90
C ASN A 399 -33.54 -21.33 -13.38
N ASP A 400 -32.41 -21.19 -12.69
CA ASP A 400 -32.44 -20.65 -11.33
C ASP A 400 -32.66 -19.13 -11.38
N THR A 401 -33.45 -18.62 -10.45
CA THR A 401 -33.79 -17.20 -10.41
C THR A 401 -32.51 -16.39 -10.15
N ARG A 402 -32.20 -15.49 -11.09
CA ARG A 402 -30.93 -14.75 -11.20
C ARG A 402 -30.96 -13.48 -10.35
N PHE A 403 -29.80 -12.95 -9.95
CA PHE A 403 -29.35 -11.54 -10.07
C PHE A 403 -28.21 -11.20 -9.09
N GLU A 404 -27.29 -10.36 -9.58
CA GLU A 404 -26.30 -9.61 -8.80
C GLU A 404 -26.99 -8.51 -7.99
N THR A 405 -26.46 -8.18 -6.81
CA THR A 405 -26.82 -6.94 -6.13
C THR A 405 -25.92 -5.81 -6.62
N ASN A 406 -26.51 -4.67 -6.94
CA ASN A 406 -25.81 -3.41 -7.22
C ASN A 406 -25.47 -2.63 -5.94
N GLY A 407 -25.69 -3.23 -4.75
CA GLY A 407 -25.49 -2.58 -3.45
C GLY A 407 -26.67 -1.76 -2.94
N LEU A 408 -27.81 -1.71 -3.65
CA LEU A 408 -28.99 -0.91 -3.28
C LEU A 408 -30.16 -1.74 -2.70
N THR A 409 -30.16 -3.06 -2.89
CA THR A 409 -31.18 -3.99 -2.36
C THR A 409 -30.50 -5.16 -1.65
N GLY A 410 -31.14 -5.66 -0.58
CA GLY A 410 -30.55 -6.49 0.49
C GLY A 410 -29.84 -7.80 0.10
N LEU A 411 -29.34 -8.51 1.12
CA LEU A 411 -28.39 -9.63 0.99
C LEU A 411 -28.98 -10.90 0.38
N THR A 412 -28.20 -11.58 -0.47
CA THR A 412 -28.21 -13.06 -0.63
C THR A 412 -26.94 -13.51 -1.37
N ALA A 413 -26.36 -14.66 -1.02
CA ALA A 413 -25.09 -15.16 -1.56
C ALA A 413 -25.20 -16.58 -2.17
N LEU A 414 -24.26 -16.91 -3.09
CA LEU A 414 -23.55 -18.21 -3.31
C LEU A 414 -23.72 -19.01 -4.64
N ASP A 415 -22.65 -18.94 -5.47
CA ASP A 415 -22.00 -20.00 -6.28
C ASP A 415 -22.10 -20.01 -7.83
N ILE A 416 -22.51 -18.93 -8.53
CA ILE A 416 -22.43 -18.86 -10.01
C ILE A 416 -21.78 -17.56 -10.50
N SER A 417 -20.64 -17.67 -11.19
CA SER A 417 -19.92 -16.55 -11.80
C SER A 417 -20.55 -16.16 -13.15
N GLN A 418 -20.77 -14.87 -13.41
CA GLN A 418 -21.16 -14.39 -14.74
C GLN A 418 -19.99 -14.40 -15.74
N ALA A 419 -18.75 -14.49 -15.25
CA ALA A 419 -17.55 -14.40 -16.06
C ALA A 419 -17.04 -15.77 -16.57
N GLY A 420 -17.68 -16.87 -16.18
CA GLY A 420 -17.32 -18.20 -16.66
C GLY A 420 -18.23 -19.29 -16.11
N ALA A 421 -18.26 -20.43 -16.81
CA ALA A 421 -18.95 -21.65 -16.37
C ALA A 421 -17.93 -22.78 -16.19
N GLY A 422 -18.33 -23.89 -15.57
CA GLY A 422 -17.44 -25.05 -15.50
C GLY A 422 -16.23 -24.82 -14.57
N PRO A 423 -15.08 -25.44 -14.85
CA PRO A 423 -13.84 -25.24 -14.08
C PRO A 423 -13.38 -23.78 -13.94
N LEU A 424 -13.65 -22.92 -14.92
CA LEU A 424 -13.37 -21.48 -14.82
C LEU A 424 -14.21 -20.81 -13.71
N GLN A 425 -15.49 -21.16 -13.59
CA GLN A 425 -16.33 -20.69 -12.49
C GLN A 425 -15.76 -21.13 -11.13
N GLN A 426 -15.28 -22.37 -11.04
CA GLN A 426 -14.66 -22.88 -9.82
C GLN A 426 -13.36 -22.14 -9.49
N ALA A 427 -12.55 -21.79 -10.49
CA ALA A 427 -11.36 -20.97 -10.31
C ALA A 427 -11.71 -19.58 -9.75
N ILE A 428 -12.72 -18.92 -10.33
CA ILE A 428 -13.21 -17.61 -9.89
C ILE A 428 -13.72 -17.66 -8.44
N VAL A 429 -14.49 -18.69 -8.09
CA VAL A 429 -15.03 -18.89 -6.73
C VAL A 429 -13.94 -19.32 -5.73
N SER A 430 -12.93 -20.07 -6.18
CA SER A 430 -11.81 -20.47 -5.32
C SER A 430 -10.89 -19.29 -5.03
N TYR A 431 -10.73 -18.37 -5.99
CA TYR A 431 -10.05 -17.10 -5.75
C TYR A 431 -10.78 -16.28 -4.67
N THR A 432 -12.11 -16.13 -4.75
CA THR A 432 -12.87 -15.39 -3.72
C THR A 432 -12.83 -16.08 -2.35
N SER A 433 -12.85 -17.42 -2.32
CA SER A 433 -12.93 -18.19 -1.07
C SER A 433 -11.57 -18.44 -0.39
N SER A 434 -10.45 -18.11 -1.06
CA SER A 434 -9.10 -18.23 -0.50
C SER A 434 -8.63 -17.02 0.29
N TYR A 435 -9.41 -15.93 0.28
CA TYR A 435 -9.29 -14.83 1.26
C TYR A 435 -10.10 -15.19 2.50
N PRO A 436 -9.60 -14.90 3.72
CA PRO A 436 -10.06 -15.54 4.96
C PRO A 436 -11.43 -15.01 5.42
N ILE A 437 -12.50 -15.32 4.70
CA ILE A 437 -13.89 -15.00 5.08
C ILE A 437 -14.84 -16.19 4.82
N ARG A 438 -14.33 -17.42 4.73
CA ARG A 438 -15.14 -18.60 5.07
C ARG A 438 -14.66 -19.16 6.41
N SER A 439 -15.12 -18.52 7.48
CA SER A 439 -15.08 -19.07 8.83
C SER A 439 -15.71 -20.46 8.82
N GLY A 440 -14.91 -21.51 9.04
CA GLY A 440 -15.40 -22.80 9.54
C GLY A 440 -15.05 -24.08 8.77
N ALA A 441 -14.18 -24.08 7.74
CA ALA A 441 -14.00 -25.31 6.93
C ALA A 441 -12.56 -25.86 6.80
N LEU A 442 -11.57 -25.29 7.48
CA LEU A 442 -10.21 -25.85 7.57
C LEU A 442 -9.67 -25.66 8.99
N THR A 443 -10.12 -26.54 9.89
CA THR A 443 -9.42 -26.92 11.13
C THR A 443 -9.02 -28.38 11.01
#